data_AF-A0A3M6UEM8-F1
#
_entry.id   AF-A0A3M6UEM8-F1
#
_cell.length_a   1.000
_cell.length_b   1.000
_cell.length_c   1.000
_cell.angle_alpha   90.00
_cell.angle_beta   90.00
_cell.angle_gamma   90.00
#
_symmetry.space_group_name_H-M   'P 1'
#
loop_
_entity.id
_entity.type
_entity.pdbx_description
1 polymer ?
#
loop_
_entity_poly.entity_id
_entity_poly.type
_entity_poly.pdbx_seq_one_letter_code
_entity_poly.pdbx_strand_id
1 'polypeptide(L)'
;MEVHDSQEKCNELYHSATHSGGESSSATVMLLLPLLLVFPSLLGLLFATQNSALYRYPTGRASFGKFECDPFYFSWAEKLTSFMVEDKLDCTFLCVGEPKCYSFNIAVYPDSRGLYLCELLATDKYREAEKVRANATFHHCSPLKPITNSNALDEREPATGFAVIPNTYRVLRNPSREF
;
A
#
# COMPACT_ATOMS: atom_id res chain seq x y z
N MET A 1 5.98 25.95 22.88
CA MET A 1 5.03 26.02 24.01
C MET A 1 3.64 26.15 23.41
N GLU A 2 3.11 25.06 22.85
CA GLU A 2 1.83 25.07 22.10
C GLU A 2 1.24 23.67 21.87
N VAL A 3 1.95 22.60 22.25
CA VAL A 3 1.49 21.20 22.04
C VAL A 3 0.73 20.65 23.26
N HIS A 4 0.86 21.28 24.44
CA HIS A 4 0.24 20.81 25.68
C HIS A 4 -1.22 21.25 25.85
N ASP A 5 -1.62 22.37 25.23
CA ASP A 5 -2.97 22.96 25.35
C ASP A 5 -4.06 22.17 24.58
N SER A 6 -3.65 21.45 23.52
CA SER A 6 -4.56 20.65 22.71
C SER A 6 -4.98 19.33 23.38
N GLN A 7 -4.15 18.79 24.27
CA GLN A 7 -4.41 17.53 24.97
C GLN A 7 -5.41 17.73 26.13
N GLU A 8 -5.33 18.88 26.80
CA GLU A 8 -6.21 19.24 27.92
C GLU A 8 -7.67 19.46 27.46
N LYS A 9 -7.85 20.09 26.29
CA LYS A 9 -9.18 20.27 25.66
C LYS A 9 -9.86 18.96 25.28
N CYS A 10 -9.11 17.94 24.85
CA CYS A 10 -9.66 16.62 24.55
C CYS A 10 -10.12 15.87 25.80
N ASN A 11 -9.39 16.02 26.92
CA ASN A 11 -9.76 15.39 28.19
C ASN A 11 -10.99 16.06 28.84
N GLU A 12 -11.11 17.38 28.74
CA GLU A 12 -12.30 18.13 29.20
C GLU A 12 -13.57 17.74 28.44
N LEU A 13 -13.47 17.58 27.10
CA LEU A 13 -14.58 17.09 26.26
C LEU A 13 -14.98 15.65 26.58
N TYR A 14 -14.02 14.79 26.94
CA TYR A 14 -14.27 13.41 27.35
C TYR A 14 -14.94 13.32 28.73
N HIS A 15 -14.56 14.18 29.67
CA HIS A 15 -15.16 14.22 31.01
C HIS A 15 -16.58 14.81 31.00
N SER A 16 -16.86 15.82 30.17
CA SER A 16 -18.22 16.40 30.06
C SER A 16 -19.26 15.39 29.55
N ALA A 17 -18.84 14.39 28.75
CA ALA A 17 -19.72 13.34 28.25
C ALA A 17 -20.14 12.28 29.30
N THR A 18 -19.60 12.33 30.53
CA THR A 18 -19.88 11.32 31.58
C THR A 18 -20.83 11.78 32.68
N HIS A 19 -21.39 12.99 32.61
CA HIS A 19 -22.32 13.51 33.64
C HIS A 19 -23.63 14.11 33.08
N SER A 20 -24.33 13.37 32.24
CA SER A 20 -25.76 13.59 32.02
C SER A 20 -26.46 12.24 31.95
N GLY A 21 -27.03 11.83 33.08
CA GLY A 21 -27.88 10.65 33.19
C GLY A 21 -29.16 10.86 32.39
N GLY A 22 -29.13 10.47 31.13
CA GLY A 22 -30.31 10.14 30.34
C GLY A 22 -30.30 8.64 30.09
N GLU A 23 -31.40 7.96 30.38
CA GLU A 23 -31.60 6.54 30.05
C GLU A 23 -31.38 6.32 28.55
N SER A 24 -30.16 5.94 28.19
CA SER A 24 -29.80 5.67 26.81
C SER A 24 -30.46 4.34 26.43
N SER A 25 -31.50 4.40 25.61
CA SER A 25 -32.12 3.21 25.03
C SER A 25 -31.03 2.29 24.51
N SER A 26 -31.08 1.01 24.89
CA SER A 26 -30.11 -0.02 24.47
C SER A 26 -29.89 0.01 22.95
N ALA A 27 -30.92 0.36 22.16
CA ALA A 27 -30.82 0.53 20.71
C ALA A 27 -29.87 1.67 20.29
N THR A 28 -29.86 2.79 21.01
CA THR A 28 -29.00 3.95 20.72
C THR A 28 -27.53 3.62 20.97
N VAL A 29 -27.22 2.92 22.07
CA VAL A 29 -25.86 2.43 22.34
C VAL A 29 -25.42 1.43 21.28
N MET A 30 -26.29 0.49 20.89
CA MET A 30 -25.98 -0.52 19.88
C MET A 30 -25.78 0.06 18.47
N LEU A 31 -26.38 1.20 18.16
CA LEU A 31 -26.18 1.91 16.88
C LEU A 31 -24.94 2.81 16.87
N LEU A 32 -24.60 3.42 18.01
CA LEU A 32 -23.48 4.36 18.10
C LEU A 32 -22.13 3.68 18.39
N LEU A 33 -22.11 2.55 19.11
CA LEU A 33 -20.87 1.84 19.47
C LEU A 33 -20.09 1.32 18.24
N PRO A 34 -20.72 0.72 17.22
CA PRO A 34 -20.02 0.33 16.00
C PRO A 34 -19.50 1.55 15.25
N LEU A 35 -20.26 2.65 15.20
CA LEU A 35 -19.84 3.89 14.57
C LEU A 35 -18.58 4.45 15.25
N LEU A 36 -18.55 4.51 16.57
CA LEU A 36 -17.43 5.03 17.36
C LEU A 36 -16.16 4.17 17.29
N LEU A 37 -16.28 2.86 17.06
CA LEU A 37 -15.14 1.96 16.90
C LEU A 37 -14.64 1.88 15.44
N VAL A 38 -15.54 2.01 14.47
CA VAL A 38 -15.21 1.93 13.04
C VAL A 38 -14.66 3.26 12.51
N PHE A 39 -15.14 4.41 13.00
CA PHE A 39 -14.69 5.73 12.54
C PHE A 39 -13.18 5.99 12.74
N PRO A 40 -12.58 5.74 13.92
CA PRO A 40 -11.14 5.94 14.13
C PRO A 40 -10.30 4.99 13.28
N SER A 41 -10.77 3.76 13.08
CA SER A 41 -10.09 2.75 12.27
C SER A 41 -10.14 3.11 10.78
N LEU A 42 -11.30 3.54 10.29
CA LEU A 42 -11.50 3.99 8.90
C LEU A 42 -10.72 5.28 8.64
N LEU A 43 -10.75 6.23 9.56
CA LEU A 43 -10.00 7.48 9.47
C LEU A 43 -8.49 7.24 9.51
N GLY A 44 -8.00 6.35 10.38
CA GLY A 44 -6.60 5.93 10.40
C GLY A 44 -6.14 5.25 9.11
N LEU A 45 -7.02 4.45 8.48
CA LEU A 45 -6.76 3.87 7.16
C LEU A 45 -6.68 4.95 6.07
N LEU A 46 -7.61 5.91 6.07
CA LEU A 46 -7.61 7.04 5.14
C LEU A 46 -6.33 7.87 5.27
N PHE A 47 -5.88 8.18 6.48
CA PHE A 47 -4.61 8.89 6.71
C PHE A 47 -3.38 8.06 6.29
N ALA A 48 -3.35 6.75 6.56
CA ALA A 48 -2.24 5.88 6.17
C ALA A 48 -2.11 5.77 4.64
N THR A 49 -3.23 5.77 3.90
CA THR A 49 -3.22 5.72 2.42
C THR A 49 -2.71 7.00 1.75
N GLN A 50 -2.71 8.14 2.47
CA GLN A 50 -2.26 9.42 1.92
C GLN A 50 -0.75 9.64 2.10
N ASN A 51 -0.15 9.09 3.16
CA ASN A 51 1.23 9.40 3.53
C ASN A 51 2.27 8.34 3.11
N SER A 52 1.84 7.21 2.55
CA SER A 52 2.75 6.14 2.11
C SER A 52 2.24 5.47 0.85
N ALA A 53 3.07 5.41 -0.18
CA ALA A 53 2.71 4.71 -1.42
C ALA A 53 2.73 3.18 -1.26
N LEU A 54 3.49 2.65 -0.30
CA LEU A 54 3.45 1.24 0.08
C LEU A 54 3.30 1.16 1.60
N TYR A 55 2.16 0.65 2.05
CA TYR A 55 1.84 0.52 3.47
C TYR A 55 1.49 -0.92 3.81
N ARG A 56 2.20 -1.47 4.80
CA ARG A 56 1.94 -2.81 5.33
C ARG A 56 1.57 -2.68 6.80
N TYR A 57 0.35 -3.10 7.15
CA TYR A 57 -0.08 -3.01 8.53
C TYR A 57 0.78 -3.95 9.41
N PRO A 58 1.30 -3.50 10.57
CA PRO A 58 2.21 -4.32 11.40
C PRO A 58 1.63 -5.68 11.83
N THR A 59 0.31 -5.72 12.07
CA THR A 59 -0.44 -6.94 12.40
C THR A 59 -0.73 -7.85 11.20
N GLY A 60 -0.30 -7.48 9.99
CA GLY A 60 -0.53 -8.24 8.76
C GLY A 60 -1.97 -8.20 8.24
N ARG A 61 -2.89 -7.49 8.90
CA ARG A 61 -4.33 -7.47 8.58
C ARG A 61 -4.66 -6.95 7.18
N ALA A 62 -3.87 -5.99 6.70
CA ALA A 62 -4.04 -5.39 5.38
C ALA A 62 -2.71 -4.85 4.85
N SER A 63 -2.60 -4.77 3.53
CA SER A 63 -1.48 -4.12 2.85
C SER A 63 -1.98 -3.40 1.60
N PHE A 64 -1.40 -2.24 1.32
CA PHE A 64 -1.79 -1.34 0.23
C PHE A 64 -0.55 -0.88 -0.50
N GLY A 65 -0.62 -0.81 -1.83
CA GLY A 65 0.49 -0.33 -2.65
C GLY A 65 -0.02 0.43 -3.87
N LYS A 66 0.58 1.60 -4.12
CA LYS A 66 0.45 2.40 -5.34
C LYS A 66 1.81 2.45 -6.00
N PHE A 67 1.91 1.93 -7.23
CA PHE A 67 3.15 1.84 -7.97
C PHE A 67 3.09 2.66 -9.24
N GLU A 68 4.24 3.22 -9.60
CA GLU A 68 4.51 3.88 -10.87
C GLU A 68 5.56 3.05 -11.62
N CYS A 69 5.31 2.81 -12.90
CA CYS A 69 6.21 2.05 -13.77
C CYS A 69 6.97 2.98 -14.72
N ASP A 70 8.29 2.94 -14.64
CA ASP A 70 9.21 3.54 -15.60
C ASP A 70 9.32 2.61 -16.82
N PRO A 71 8.80 3.02 -18.00
CA PRO A 71 8.74 2.12 -19.14
C PRO A 71 10.11 1.92 -19.77
N PHE A 72 10.46 0.68 -20.15
CA PHE A 72 11.76 0.34 -20.73
C PHE A 72 12.94 0.64 -19.78
N TYR A 73 12.74 0.37 -18.50
CA TYR A 73 13.77 0.40 -17.46
C TYR A 73 13.79 -0.92 -16.70
N PHE A 74 14.96 -1.26 -16.17
CA PHE A 74 15.18 -2.45 -15.35
C PHE A 74 16.03 -2.07 -14.13
N SER A 75 15.67 -2.61 -12.97
CA SER A 75 16.50 -2.50 -11.77
C SER A 75 17.31 -3.77 -11.56
N TRP A 76 18.62 -3.61 -11.40
CA TRP A 76 19.58 -4.67 -11.03
C TRP A 76 19.70 -4.86 -9.52
N ALA A 77 18.75 -4.35 -8.75
CA ALA A 77 18.68 -4.59 -7.31
C ALA A 77 18.53 -6.08 -6.97
N GLU A 78 18.70 -6.40 -5.68
CA GLU A 78 18.54 -7.77 -5.20
C GLU A 78 17.15 -8.31 -5.53
N LYS A 79 17.11 -9.39 -6.32
CA LYS A 79 15.91 -10.13 -6.66
C LYS A 79 15.55 -11.08 -5.52
N LEU A 80 14.31 -11.00 -5.07
CA LEU A 80 13.74 -11.89 -4.06
C LEU A 80 13.25 -13.19 -4.70
N THR A 81 12.43 -13.07 -5.75
CA THR A 81 11.79 -14.19 -6.43
C THR A 81 11.24 -13.73 -7.78
N SER A 82 10.83 -14.68 -8.62
CA SER A 82 10.22 -14.42 -9.93
C SER A 82 8.93 -15.22 -10.11
N PHE A 83 7.96 -14.64 -10.82
CA PHE A 83 6.67 -15.25 -11.12
C PHE A 83 6.33 -15.08 -12.59
N MET A 84 5.58 -16.04 -13.14
CA MET A 84 4.89 -15.88 -14.42
C MET A 84 3.44 -15.49 -14.14
N VAL A 85 2.97 -14.37 -14.69
CA VAL A 85 1.63 -13.81 -14.42
C VAL A 85 0.84 -13.59 -15.70
N GLU A 86 -0.47 -13.75 -15.65
CA GLU A 86 -1.38 -13.50 -16.79
C GLU A 86 -1.63 -11.99 -16.96
N ASP A 87 -1.92 -11.29 -15.87
CA ASP A 87 -2.13 -9.84 -15.86
C ASP A 87 -0.94 -9.11 -15.23
N LYS A 88 -0.55 -7.96 -15.79
CA LYS A 88 0.55 -7.14 -15.27
C LYS A 88 0.28 -6.64 -13.84
N LEU A 89 -0.98 -6.44 -13.45
CA LEU A 89 -1.40 -6.06 -12.11
C LEU A 89 -1.13 -7.14 -11.07
N ASP A 90 -1.10 -8.43 -11.45
CA ASP A 90 -0.79 -9.53 -10.53
C ASP A 90 0.59 -9.38 -9.91
N CYS A 91 1.56 -8.84 -10.66
CA CYS A 91 2.90 -8.53 -10.16
C CYS A 91 2.86 -7.50 -9.02
N THR A 92 1.96 -6.51 -9.12
CA THR A 92 1.73 -5.53 -8.04
C THR A 92 1.16 -6.22 -6.80
N PHE A 93 0.18 -7.09 -6.96
CA PHE A 93 -0.38 -7.84 -5.85
C PHE A 93 0.64 -8.77 -5.19
N LEU A 94 1.50 -9.43 -5.98
CA LEU A 94 2.58 -10.26 -5.47
C LEU A 94 3.55 -9.42 -4.62
N CYS A 95 3.96 -8.24 -5.09
CA CYS A 95 4.84 -7.35 -4.32
C CYS A 95 4.19 -6.82 -3.03
N VAL A 96 2.93 -6.36 -3.08
CA VAL A 96 2.22 -5.91 -1.86
C VAL A 96 2.06 -7.06 -0.87
N GLY A 97 1.85 -8.27 -1.38
CA GLY A 97 1.74 -9.51 -0.63
C GLY A 97 3.02 -9.90 0.10
N GLU A 98 4.18 -9.76 -0.57
CA GLU A 98 5.51 -10.10 -0.06
C GLU A 98 6.07 -9.00 0.86
N PRO A 99 6.25 -9.26 2.18
CA PRO A 99 6.74 -8.24 3.12
C PRO A 99 8.09 -7.63 2.76
N LYS A 100 8.98 -8.39 2.12
CA LYS A 100 10.32 -7.91 1.74
C LYS A 100 10.37 -7.18 0.40
N CYS A 101 9.28 -7.20 -0.38
CA CYS A 101 9.25 -6.55 -1.69
C CYS A 101 9.09 -5.03 -1.55
N TYR A 102 9.86 -4.26 -2.31
CA TYR A 102 9.70 -2.81 -2.37
C TYR A 102 9.45 -2.32 -3.79
N SER A 103 9.95 -3.01 -4.81
CA SER A 103 9.70 -2.72 -6.23
C SER A 103 9.70 -4.02 -7.04
N PHE A 104 9.38 -3.94 -8.33
CA PHE A 104 9.42 -5.11 -9.21
C PHE A 104 9.80 -4.73 -10.64
N ASN A 105 10.40 -5.68 -11.37
CA ASN A 105 10.53 -5.60 -12.83
C ASN A 105 9.43 -6.45 -13.45
N ILE A 106 8.85 -6.02 -14.57
CA ILE A 106 7.90 -6.81 -15.34
C ILE A 106 8.20 -6.77 -16.83
N ALA A 107 8.18 -7.92 -17.48
CA ALA A 107 8.45 -8.03 -18.91
C ALA A 107 7.45 -7.19 -19.72
N VAL A 108 7.97 -6.50 -20.75
CA VAL A 108 7.14 -5.70 -21.66
C VAL A 108 6.15 -6.60 -22.40
N TYR A 109 6.65 -7.75 -22.86
CA TYR A 109 5.94 -8.74 -23.66
C TYR A 109 5.78 -10.06 -22.90
N PRO A 110 4.68 -10.78 -23.13
CA PRO A 110 4.49 -12.10 -22.55
C PRO A 110 5.34 -13.17 -23.27
N ASP A 111 5.52 -14.32 -22.62
CA ASP A 111 6.10 -15.53 -23.22
C ASP A 111 5.16 -16.15 -24.26
N SER A 112 5.57 -17.27 -24.86
CA SER A 112 4.77 -18.00 -25.86
C SER A 112 3.44 -18.56 -25.33
N ARG A 113 3.23 -18.60 -24.01
CA ARG A 113 1.99 -19.02 -23.36
C ARG A 113 1.11 -17.84 -22.97
N GLY A 114 1.54 -16.60 -23.26
CA GLY A 114 0.80 -15.39 -22.89
C GLY A 114 1.10 -14.90 -21.47
N LEU A 115 2.15 -15.39 -20.81
CA LEU A 115 2.49 -15.02 -19.43
C LEU A 115 3.64 -14.01 -19.36
N TYR A 116 3.50 -12.97 -18.55
CA TYR A 116 4.56 -11.99 -18.28
C TYR A 116 5.49 -12.47 -17.17
N LEU A 117 6.79 -12.32 -17.35
CA LEU A 117 7.76 -12.51 -16.27
C LEU A 117 7.76 -11.30 -15.33
N CYS A 118 7.55 -11.55 -14.05
CA CYS A 118 7.56 -10.60 -12.94
C CYS A 118 8.72 -10.94 -12.00
N GLU A 119 9.56 -9.98 -11.64
CA GLU A 119 10.66 -10.15 -10.68
C GLU A 119 10.48 -9.19 -9.50
N LEU A 120 10.32 -9.74 -8.29
CA LEU A 120 10.18 -8.94 -7.07
C LEU A 120 11.56 -8.56 -6.51
N LEU A 121 11.71 -7.33 -6.04
CA LEU A 121 12.98 -6.75 -5.62
C LEU A 121 12.96 -6.28 -4.16
N ALA A 122 14.09 -6.43 -3.47
CA ALA A 122 14.25 -6.13 -2.04
C ALA A 122 14.40 -4.63 -1.70
N THR A 123 14.44 -3.77 -2.72
CA THR A 123 14.61 -2.31 -2.59
C THR A 123 13.84 -1.59 -3.69
N ASP A 124 13.90 -0.27 -3.75
CA ASP A 124 13.21 0.57 -4.74
C ASP A 124 14.15 1.60 -5.38
N LYS A 125 13.64 2.31 -6.41
CA LYS A 125 14.40 3.31 -7.17
C LYS A 125 14.87 4.51 -6.34
N TYR A 126 14.30 4.76 -5.15
CA TYR A 126 14.70 5.88 -4.30
C TYR A 126 15.89 5.53 -3.42
N ARG A 127 16.08 4.25 -3.12
CA ARG A 127 17.18 3.76 -2.27
C ARG A 127 18.41 3.36 -3.09
N GLU A 128 18.22 2.82 -4.30
CA GLU A 128 19.31 2.35 -5.16
C GLU A 128 19.12 2.80 -6.62
N ALA A 129 18.97 4.12 -6.83
CA ALA A 129 18.71 4.71 -8.14
C ALA A 129 19.77 4.33 -9.19
N GLU A 130 21.03 4.15 -8.80
CA GLU A 130 22.15 3.79 -9.67
C GLU A 130 22.04 2.40 -10.31
N LYS A 131 21.19 1.54 -9.74
CA LYS A 131 20.89 0.20 -10.26
C LYS A 131 19.75 0.19 -11.27
N VAL A 132 19.06 1.31 -11.48
CA VAL A 132 17.97 1.46 -12.43
C VAL A 132 18.51 2.01 -13.76
N ARG A 133 18.34 1.26 -14.85
CA ARG A 133 18.86 1.65 -16.18
C ARG A 133 17.89 1.29 -17.29
N ALA A 134 18.04 1.94 -18.44
CA ALA A 134 17.25 1.64 -19.63
C ALA A 134 17.42 0.17 -20.04
N ASN A 135 16.31 -0.45 -20.42
CA ASN A 135 16.21 -1.85 -20.80
C ASN A 135 15.05 -2.05 -21.77
N ALA A 136 15.28 -2.75 -22.88
CA ALA A 136 14.26 -2.90 -23.94
C ALA A 136 13.17 -3.93 -23.63
N THR A 137 13.36 -4.78 -22.62
CA THR A 137 12.51 -5.96 -22.38
C THR A 137 11.71 -5.90 -21.09
N PHE A 138 11.95 -4.93 -20.22
CA PHE A 138 11.25 -4.77 -18.94
C PHE A 138 10.75 -3.33 -18.70
N HIS A 139 9.71 -3.23 -17.88
CA HIS A 139 9.36 -2.03 -17.14
C HIS A 139 9.79 -2.22 -15.68
N HIS A 140 10.26 -1.14 -15.05
CA HIS A 140 10.59 -1.16 -13.63
C HIS A 140 9.52 -0.37 -12.88
N CYS A 141 8.90 -0.98 -11.87
CA CYS A 141 7.82 -0.37 -11.11
C CYS A 141 8.23 -0.20 -9.65
N SER A 142 8.19 1.04 -9.16
CA SER A 142 8.50 1.41 -7.78
C SER A 142 7.28 2.09 -7.13
N PRO A 143 7.19 2.13 -5.78
CA PRO A 143 6.11 2.83 -5.11
C PRO A 143 6.08 4.30 -5.54
N LEU A 144 4.91 4.91 -5.63
CA LEU A 144 4.82 6.34 -5.90
C LEU A 144 5.65 7.12 -4.88
N LYS A 145 6.30 8.19 -5.33
CA LYS A 145 7.01 9.07 -4.41
C LYS A 145 5.98 9.76 -3.50
N PRO A 146 6.18 9.82 -2.17
CA PRO A 146 5.32 10.62 -1.31
C PRO A 146 5.33 12.08 -1.79
N ILE A 147 4.15 12.67 -1.97
CA ILE A 147 4.03 14.08 -2.37
C ILE A 147 4.45 14.94 -1.17
N THR A 148 5.69 15.43 -1.18
CA THR A 148 6.15 16.46 -0.24
C THR A 148 6.03 17.81 -0.94
N ASN A 149 4.92 18.53 -0.70
CA ASN A 149 4.62 19.93 -1.10
C ASN A 149 5.61 20.60 -2.06
N SER A 150 5.67 20.12 -3.31
CA SER A 150 6.38 20.79 -4.39
C SER A 150 5.57 20.58 -5.66
N ASN A 151 5.30 21.69 -6.33
CA ASN A 151 4.57 21.78 -7.58
C ASN A 151 5.25 20.87 -8.62
N ALA A 152 4.72 19.67 -8.82
CA ALA A 152 5.09 18.79 -9.91
C ALA A 152 3.83 18.01 -10.31
N LEU A 153 2.97 18.67 -11.08
CA LEU A 153 2.12 17.94 -12.01
C LEU A 153 3.06 17.52 -13.14
N ASP A 154 3.67 16.33 -13.02
CA ASP A 154 4.19 15.67 -14.20
C ASP A 154 2.98 15.07 -14.93
N GLU A 155 2.56 15.74 -16.00
CA GLU A 155 1.49 15.29 -16.89
C GLU A 155 1.99 14.15 -17.80
N ARG A 156 2.39 13.04 -17.18
CA ARG A 156 2.51 11.77 -17.87
C ARG A 156 1.69 10.79 -17.06
N GLU A 157 0.49 10.46 -17.54
CA GLU A 157 -0.34 9.35 -17.02
C GLU A 157 0.56 8.10 -16.88
N PRO A 158 1.08 7.80 -15.68
CA PRO A 158 1.87 6.61 -15.51
C PRO A 158 0.88 5.46 -15.49
N ALA A 159 1.29 4.28 -15.99
CA ALA A 159 0.54 3.06 -15.69
C ALA A 159 0.57 2.87 -14.16
N THR A 160 -0.49 3.31 -13.49
CA THR A 160 -0.60 3.30 -12.04
C THR A 160 -1.29 2.02 -11.61
N GLY A 161 -0.57 1.20 -10.85
CA GLY A 161 -1.13 0.00 -10.23
C GLY A 161 -1.53 0.32 -8.79
N PHE A 162 -2.80 0.15 -8.44
CA PHE A 162 -3.25 0.18 -7.04
C PHE A 162 -3.71 -1.21 -6.60
N ALA A 163 -3.13 -1.70 -5.50
CA ALA A 163 -3.47 -3.00 -4.94
C ALA A 163 -3.82 -2.88 -3.45
N VAL A 164 -4.91 -3.54 -3.07
CA VAL A 164 -5.33 -3.75 -1.67
C VAL A 164 -5.43 -5.24 -1.42
N ILE A 165 -4.71 -5.75 -0.42
CA ILE A 165 -4.76 -7.17 -0.06
C ILE A 165 -5.21 -7.31 1.40
N PRO A 166 -6.47 -7.74 1.62
CA PRO A 166 -6.93 -8.20 2.92
C PRO A 166 -6.27 -9.52 3.32
N ASN A 167 -6.08 -9.75 4.61
CA ASN A 167 -5.39 -10.94 5.12
C ASN A 167 -6.03 -12.27 4.70
N THR A 168 -7.35 -12.32 4.52
CA THR A 168 -8.08 -13.51 4.05
C THR A 168 -7.56 -14.00 2.70
N TYR A 169 -7.10 -13.11 1.82
CA TYR A 169 -6.58 -13.46 0.50
C TYR A 169 -5.15 -13.99 0.53
N ARG A 170 -4.32 -13.58 1.51
CA ARG A 170 -2.98 -14.16 1.72
C ARG A 170 -3.08 -15.63 2.12
N VAL A 171 -4.05 -15.98 2.98
CA VAL A 171 -4.28 -17.37 3.42
C VAL A 171 -4.74 -18.28 2.27
N LEU A 172 -5.42 -17.75 1.26
CA LEU A 172 -5.87 -18.51 0.09
C LEU A 172 -4.77 -18.75 -0.95
N ARG A 173 -3.77 -17.86 -1.06
CA ARG A 173 -2.59 -18.08 -1.91
C ARG A 173 -1.56 -18.94 -1.17
N ASN A 174 -1.77 -20.25 -1.21
CA ASN A 174 -0.79 -21.24 -0.75
C ASN A 174 0.46 -21.23 -1.65
N PRO A 175 1.71 -21.26 -1.12
CA PRO A 175 2.96 -21.05 -1.89
C PRO A 175 3.32 -22.13 -2.92
N SER A 176 2.51 -23.16 -3.12
CA SER A 176 2.85 -24.35 -3.91
C SER A 176 2.86 -24.15 -5.44
N ARG A 177 2.93 -22.90 -5.93
CA ARG A 177 3.09 -22.56 -7.35
C ARG A 177 4.32 -21.67 -7.61
N GLU A 178 5.39 -21.90 -6.86
CA GLU A 178 6.74 -21.50 -7.29
C GLU A 178 7.28 -22.63 -8.18
N PHE A 179 7.53 -22.35 -9.46
CA PHE A 179 8.21 -23.23 -10.41
C PHE A 179 9.54 -22.58 -10.80
#